data_AF-F9Q7B7-F1
#
_entry.id   AF-F9Q7B7-F1
#
_cell.length_a   1.000
_cell.length_b   1.000
_cell.length_c   1.000
_cell.angle_alpha   90.00
_cell.angle_beta   90.00
_cell.angle_gamma   90.00
#
_symmetry.space_group_name_H-M   'P 1'
#
loop_
_entity.id
_entity.type
_entity.pdbx_description
1 polymer ?
#
loop_
_entity_poly.entity_id
_entity_poly.type
_entity_poly.pdbx_seq_one_letter_code
_entity_poly.pdbx_strand_id
1 'polypeptide(L)' 'MGLFLSFMALISVNLGIMNLFPLPVLDGGHLIFLAAEGVKGSPVSESVQNMAYRIGALLLFALMFFALFNDFLRL' A
#
# COMPACT_ATOMS: atom_id res chain seq x y z
N MET A 1 -28.46 14.41 1.80
CA MET A 1 -27.15 14.88 1.28
C MET A 1 -26.03 14.77 2.31
N GLY A 2 -26.17 15.33 3.53
CA GLY A 2 -25.11 15.33 4.55
C GLY A 2 -24.61 13.94 4.99
N LEU A 3 -25.51 12.96 5.16
CA LEU A 3 -25.13 11.58 5.52
C LEU A 3 -24.30 10.91 4.41
N PHE A 4 -24.70 11.11 3.14
CA PHE A 4 -23.99 10.57 1.98
C PHE A 4 -22.59 11.17 1.83
N LEU A 5 -22.46 12.50 1.96
CA LEU A 5 -21.17 13.18 1.95
C LEU A 5 -20.26 12.72 3.09
N SER A 6 -20.82 12.57 4.30
CA SER A 6 -20.07 12.09 5.46
C SER A 6 -19.59 10.65 5.28
N PHE A 7 -20.42 9.78 4.70
CA PHE A 7 -20.04 8.41 4.38
C PHE A 7 -18.94 8.35 3.32
N MET A 8 -19.06 9.12 2.23
CA MET A 8 -18.01 9.21 1.21
C MET A 8 -16.70 9.76 1.78
N ALA A 9 -16.77 10.78 2.64
CA ALA A 9 -15.60 11.33 3.30
C ALA A 9 -14.92 10.26 4.19
N LEU A 10 -15.70 9.49 4.95
CA LEU A 10 -15.18 8.41 5.78
C LEU A 10 -14.48 7.34 4.95
N ILE A 11 -15.08 6.87 3.85
CA ILE A 11 -14.44 5.91 2.95
C ILE A 11 -13.15 6.49 2.36
N SER A 12 -13.20 7.73 1.89
CA SER A 12 -12.05 8.39 1.24
C SER A 12 -10.87 8.54 2.21
N VAL A 13 -11.13 8.93 3.46
CA VAL A 13 -10.10 9.03 4.50
C VAL A 13 -9.53 7.65 4.84
N ASN A 14 -10.36 6.62 4.99
CA ASN A 14 -9.87 5.28 5.26
C ASN A 14 -9.01 4.73 4.12
N LEU A 15 -9.45 4.91 2.87
CA LEU A 15 -8.66 4.53 1.69
C LEU A 15 -7.36 5.32 1.60
N GLY A 16 -7.39 6.63 1.88
CA GLY A 16 -6.19 7.46 1.93
C GLY A 16 -5.19 6.95 2.97
N ILE A 17 -5.65 6.63 4.19
CA ILE A 17 -4.80 6.07 5.25
C ILE A 17 -4.22 4.72 4.82
N MET A 18 -5.03 3.83 4.24
CA MET A 18 -4.57 2.53 3.75
C MET A 18 -3.53 2.66 2.63
N ASN A 19 -3.72 3.56 1.66
CA ASN A 19 -2.78 3.77 0.57
C ASN A 19 -1.46 4.41 1.03
N LEU A 20 -1.45 5.16 2.13
CA LEU A 20 -0.24 5.73 2.71
C LEU A 20 0.61 4.72 3.49
N PHE A 21 0.15 3.47 3.62
CA PHE A 21 0.92 2.42 4.27
C PHE A 21 2.22 2.14 3.47
N PRO A 22 3.37 1.88 4.14
CA PRO A 22 4.68 1.79 3.48
C PRO A 22 4.88 0.43 2.79
N LEU A 23 3.96 0.07 1.89
CA LEU A 23 4.05 -1.11 1.03
C LEU A 23 4.41 -0.65 -0.38
N PRO A 24 5.42 -1.27 -1.05
CA PRO A 24 5.87 -0.83 -2.37
C PRO A 24 4.76 -0.71 -3.41
N VAL A 25 3.74 -1.57 -3.39
CA VAL A 25 2.64 -1.58 -4.37
C VAL A 25 1.61 -0.46 -4.15
N LEU A 26 1.65 0.21 -2.99
CA LEU A 26 0.76 1.30 -2.63
C LEU A 26 1.43 2.67 -2.83
N ASP A 27 0.62 3.73 -2.87
CA ASP A 27 1.09 5.12 -3.00
C ASP A 27 2.11 5.50 -1.90
N GLY A 28 1.94 4.97 -0.69
CA GLY A 28 2.86 5.14 0.43
C GLY A 28 4.24 4.51 0.20
N GLY A 29 4.33 3.43 -0.59
CA GLY A 29 5.59 2.86 -1.03
C GLY A 29 6.39 3.82 -1.91
N HIS A 30 5.72 4.56 -2.79
CA HIS A 30 6.35 5.62 -3.58
C HIS A 30 6.88 6.76 -2.70
N LEU A 31 6.12 7.14 -1.66
CA LEU A 31 6.58 8.15 -0.69
C LEU A 31 7.85 7.70 0.04
N ILE A 32 7.98 6.41 0.37
CA ILE A 32 9.19 5.85 0.96
C ILE A 32 10.38 5.99 0.01
N PHE A 33 10.20 5.69 -1.28
CA PHE A 33 11.26 5.89 -2.27
C PHE A 33 11.63 7.37 -2.40
N LEU A 34 10.65 8.26 -2.48
CA LEU A 34 10.90 9.70 -2.56
C LEU A 34 11.62 10.23 -1.32
N ALA A 35 11.24 9.78 -0.13
CA ALA A 35 11.94 10.12 1.11
C ALA A 35 13.38 9.58 1.10
N ALA A 36 13.59 8.35 0.63
CA ALA A 36 14.91 7.78 0.46
C ALA A 36 15.76 8.55 -0.55
N GLU A 37 15.18 8.99 -1.66
CA GLU A 37 15.85 9.85 -2.65
C GLU A 37 16.20 11.22 -2.07
N GLY A 38 15.31 11.82 -1.26
CA GLY A 38 15.57 13.07 -0.56
C GLY A 38 16.73 12.98 0.43
N VAL A 39 16.85 11.85 1.14
CA VAL A 39 17.97 11.58 2.05
C VAL A 39 19.26 11.23 1.30
N LYS A 40 19.15 10.41 0.24
CA LYS A 40 20.28 9.94 -0.57
C LYS A 40 20.82 11.02 -1.53
N GLY A 41 20.01 12.03 -1.84
CA GLY A 41 20.31 13.08 -2.82
C GLY A 41 20.39 12.60 -4.28
N SER A 42 20.01 11.34 -4.55
CA SER A 42 20.04 10.74 -5.89
C SER A 42 18.89 9.74 -6.06
N PRO A 43 18.41 9.53 -7.29
CA PRO A 43 17.33 8.58 -7.56
C PRO A 43 17.62 7.18 -7.04
N VAL A 44 16.58 6.47 -6.59
CA VAL A 44 16.66 5.04 -6.29
C VAL A 44 16.70 4.31 -7.63
N SER A 45 17.71 3.45 -7.81
CA SER A 45 17.89 2.71 -9.07
C SER A 45 16.65 1.89 -9.43
N GLU A 46 16.28 1.87 -10.71
CA GLU A 46 15.12 1.11 -11.21
C GLU A 46 15.15 -0.38 -10.82
N SER A 47 16.33 -1.00 -10.78
CA SER A 47 16.48 -2.40 -10.35
C SER A 47 15.98 -2.63 -8.92
N VAL A 48 16.31 -1.71 -8.00
CA VAL A 48 15.88 -1.76 -6.60
C VAL A 48 14.38 -1.51 -6.49
N GLN A 49 13.84 -0.53 -7.21
CA GLN A 49 12.40 -0.27 -7.21
C GLN A 49 11.63 -1.48 -7.76
N ASN A 50 12.04 -2.03 -8.90
CA ASN A 50 11.44 -3.21 -9.51
C ASN A 50 11.48 -4.45 -8.59
N MET A 51 12.59 -4.66 -7.88
CA MET A 51 12.69 -5.72 -6.89
C MET A 51 11.72 -5.50 -5.73
N ALA A 52 11.66 -4.28 -5.20
CA ALA A 52 10.76 -3.92 -4.11
C ALA A 52 9.28 -4.06 -4.50
N TYR A 53 8.87 -3.64 -5.70
CA TYR A 53 7.51 -3.87 -6.20
C TYR A 53 7.19 -5.35 -6.33
N ARG A 54 8.10 -6.18 -6.88
CA ARG A 54 7.89 -7.63 -7.01
C ARG A 54 7.71 -8.30 -5.66
N ILE A 55 8.60 -8.00 -4.70
CA ILE A 55 8.53 -8.55 -3.34
C ILE A 55 7.25 -8.05 -2.65
N GLY A 56 6.96 -6.76 -2.73
CA GLY A 56 5.77 -6.15 -2.15
C GLY A 56 4.48 -6.76 -2.69
N ALA A 57 4.39 -6.99 -4.00
CA ALA A 57 3.24 -7.63 -4.62
C ALA A 57 3.09 -9.08 -4.16
N LEU A 58 4.18 -9.84 -4.15
CA LEU A 58 4.14 -11.23 -3.71
C LEU A 58 3.70 -11.36 -2.24
N LEU A 59 4.21 -10.50 -1.36
CA LEU A 59 3.79 -10.45 0.04
C LEU A 59 2.31 -10.04 0.18
N LEU A 60 1.85 -9.05 -0.59
CA LEU A 60 0.46 -8.61 -0.58
C LEU A 60 -0.48 -9.75 -1.00
N PHE A 61 -0.17 -10.43 -2.10
CA PHE A 61 -0.94 -11.57 -2.56
C PHE A 61 -0.89 -12.72 -1.56
N ALA A 62 0.27 -13.04 -1.01
CA ALA A 62 0.41 -14.09 0.01
C ALA A 62 -0.45 -13.78 1.25
N LEU A 63 -0.44 -12.53 1.73
CA LEU A 63 -1.27 -12.08 2.84
C LEU A 63 -2.77 -12.16 2.49
N MET A 64 -3.15 -11.73 1.29
CA MET A 64 -4.53 -11.81 0.81
C MET A 64 -5.02 -13.26 0.76
N PHE A 65 -4.23 -14.17 0.20
CA PHE A 65 -4.55 -15.59 0.17
C PHE A 65 -4.64 -16.15 1.60
N PHE A 66 -3.67 -15.84 2.45
CA PHE A 66 -3.66 -16.29 3.84
C PHE A 66 -4.90 -15.82 4.60
N ALA A 67 -5.26 -14.54 4.49
CA ALA A 67 -6.47 -13.97 5.09
C ALA A 67 -7.73 -14.65 4.55
N LEU A 68 -7.83 -14.81 3.23
CA LEU A 68 -8.97 -15.48 2.59
C LEU A 68 -9.11 -16.94 3.07
N PHE A 69 -8.02 -17.70 3.12
CA PHE A 69 -8.03 -19.07 3.67
C PHE A 69 -8.43 -19.10 5.14
N ASN A 70 -7.92 -18.17 5.95
CA ASN A 70 -8.28 -18.06 7.36
C ASN A 70 -9.76 -17.72 7.54
N ASP A 71 -10.31 -16.86 6.70
CA ASP A 71 -11.73 -16.51 6.71
C ASP A 71 -12.59 -17.72 6.32
N PHE A 72 -12.17 -18.52 5.32
CA PHE A 72 -12.82 -19.78 4.96
C PHE A 72 -12.77 -20.85 6.05
N LEU A 73 -11.67 -20.95 6.80
CA LEU A 73 -11.52 -21.92 7.90
C LEU A 73 -12.30 -21.52 9.16
N ARG A 74 -12.58 -20.22 9.31
CA ARG A 74 -13.40 -19.68 10.40
C ARG A 74 -14.91 -19.80 10.16
N LEU A 75 -15.32 -20.03 8.91
CA LEU A 75 -16.70 -20.30 8.47
C LEU A 75 -17.05 -21.78 8.69
#